data_AF-A0A4S4KR15-F1
#
_entry.id   AF-A0A4S4KR15-F1
#
_cell.length_a   1.000
_cell.length_b   1.000
_cell.length_c   1.000
_cell.angle_alpha   90.00
_cell.angle_beta   90.00
_cell.angle_gamma   90.00
#
_symmetry.space_group_name_H-M   'P 1'
#
loop_
_entity.id
_entity.type
_entity.pdbx_description
1 polymer ?
#
loop_
_entity_poly.entity_id
_entity_poly.type
_entity_poly.pdbx_seq_one_letter_code
_entity_poly.pdbx_strand_id
1 'polypeptide(L)'
;MNSGDAMILWRRGFFGKGDLSRSEPSWYTRQVNARQAAGKYLTSEEIREKRRAERKQFKLDRARAIAEAAAEAEAAFAEGREAPVIAIPSGATWKPQSSISDGHETGFPQQIDNGDEDFAEEEPLEDVEHLQLTLQEAFFLLWNLDCLTVLDPATT
;
A
#
# COMPACT_ATOMS: atom_id res chain seq x y z
N MET A 1 -7.14 26.75 -5.37
CA MET A 1 -6.21 26.19 -6.37
C MET A 1 -6.93 25.03 -7.06
N ASN A 2 -6.91 24.94 -8.40
CA ASN A 2 -7.60 23.87 -9.11
C ASN A 2 -6.81 22.54 -8.97
N SER A 3 -7.48 21.39 -9.03
CA SER A 3 -6.87 20.06 -8.97
C SER A 3 -5.76 19.87 -10.03
N GLY A 4 -5.95 20.47 -11.23
CA GLY A 4 -4.92 20.47 -12.28
C GLY A 4 -3.61 21.16 -11.88
N ASP A 5 -3.69 22.31 -11.20
CA ASP A 5 -2.50 23.06 -10.76
C ASP A 5 -1.77 22.32 -9.63
N ALA A 6 -2.54 21.76 -8.68
CA ALA A 6 -2.01 20.90 -7.63
C ALA A 6 -1.26 19.70 -8.21
N MET A 7 -1.81 19.08 -9.25
CA MET A 7 -1.19 17.95 -9.93
C MET A 7 0.11 18.36 -10.65
N ILE A 8 0.15 19.53 -11.27
CA ILE A 8 1.36 20.06 -11.93
C ILE A 8 2.48 20.28 -10.91
N LEU A 9 2.17 20.91 -9.79
CA LEU A 9 3.13 21.16 -8.71
C LEU A 9 3.68 19.84 -8.15
N TRP A 10 2.82 18.86 -7.87
CA TRP A 10 3.30 17.55 -7.43
C TRP A 10 4.17 16.87 -8.50
N ARG A 11 3.78 16.87 -9.78
CA ARG A 11 4.53 16.18 -10.86
C ARG A 11 5.91 16.79 -11.11
N ARG A 12 6.05 18.11 -10.90
CA ARG A 12 7.27 18.86 -11.23
C ARG A 12 8.19 19.13 -10.05
N GLY A 13 7.72 18.96 -8.82
CA GLY A 13 8.53 19.24 -7.63
C GLY A 13 8.17 18.43 -6.39
N PHE A 14 7.22 17.49 -6.48
CA PHE A 14 6.66 16.80 -5.31
C PHE A 14 6.17 17.78 -4.22
N PHE A 15 5.73 18.98 -4.62
CA PHE A 15 5.21 19.97 -3.68
C PHE A 15 4.04 19.40 -2.89
N GLY A 16 3.95 19.78 -1.62
CA GLY A 16 2.91 19.37 -0.69
C GLY A 16 2.98 17.91 -0.26
N LYS A 17 4.12 17.27 -0.51
CA LYS A 17 4.51 16.00 0.09
C LYS A 17 5.60 16.31 1.13
N GLY A 18 5.51 15.75 2.32
CA GLY A 18 6.59 15.85 3.31
C GLY A 18 7.93 15.36 2.74
N ASP A 19 9.04 15.69 3.39
CA ASP A 19 10.44 15.63 2.88
C ASP A 19 10.88 14.39 2.08
N LEU A 20 10.19 13.25 2.22
CA LEU A 20 10.53 11.98 1.57
C LEU A 20 9.33 11.30 0.90
N SER A 21 8.16 11.93 0.91
CA SER A 21 6.96 11.33 0.34
C SER A 21 6.90 11.57 -1.16
N ARG A 22 6.78 10.49 -1.93
CA ARG A 22 6.64 10.50 -3.39
C ARG A 22 5.42 9.72 -3.88
N SER A 23 4.52 9.36 -2.96
CA SER A 23 3.27 8.71 -3.36
C SER A 23 2.42 9.69 -4.18
N GLU A 24 1.59 9.17 -5.06
CA GLU A 24 0.61 9.99 -5.77
C GLU A 24 -0.52 10.39 -4.82
N PRO A 25 -1.23 11.51 -5.05
CA PRO A 25 -2.56 11.72 -4.50
C PRO A 25 -3.45 10.54 -4.95
N SER A 26 -4.02 9.80 -4.00
CA SER A 26 -4.69 8.53 -4.29
C SER A 26 -6.04 8.38 -3.61
N TRP A 27 -6.51 9.41 -2.89
CA TRP A 27 -7.75 9.33 -2.12
C TRP A 27 -8.95 9.09 -3.04
N TYR A 28 -9.07 9.89 -4.10
CA TYR A 28 -10.19 9.78 -5.04
C TYR A 28 -10.19 8.42 -5.74
N THR A 29 -9.04 7.99 -6.28
CA THR A 29 -8.91 6.66 -6.89
C THR A 29 -9.24 5.54 -5.91
N ARG A 30 -8.86 5.66 -4.63
CA ARG A 30 -9.18 4.67 -3.61
C ARG A 30 -10.67 4.62 -3.31
N GLN A 31 -11.34 5.77 -3.21
CA GLN A 31 -12.78 5.83 -2.96
C GLN A 31 -13.60 5.36 -4.16
N VAL A 32 -13.20 5.74 -5.38
CA VAL A 32 -13.78 5.21 -6.63
C VAL A 32 -13.60 3.70 -6.68
N ASN A 33 -12.41 3.18 -6.40
CA ASN A 33 -12.17 1.75 -6.37
C ASN A 33 -12.97 1.07 -5.25
N ALA A 34 -13.11 1.65 -4.07
CA ALA A 34 -13.92 1.08 -2.99
C ALA A 34 -15.40 0.95 -3.40
N ARG A 35 -15.95 1.98 -4.07
CA ARG A 35 -17.33 2.00 -4.57
C ARG A 35 -17.54 1.07 -5.77
N GLN A 36 -16.62 1.08 -6.74
CA GLN A 36 -16.71 0.29 -7.96
C GLN A 36 -16.32 -1.18 -7.78
N ALA A 37 -15.39 -1.46 -6.88
CA ALA A 37 -14.84 -2.81 -6.79
C ALA A 37 -15.86 -3.77 -6.19
N ALA A 38 -16.64 -3.39 -5.18
CA ALA A 38 -17.39 -4.38 -4.37
C ALA A 38 -16.54 -5.65 -4.06
N GLY A 39 -15.20 -5.52 -3.97
CA GLY A 39 -14.23 -6.62 -3.83
C GLY A 39 -13.55 -7.20 -5.10
N LYS A 40 -13.72 -6.65 -6.31
CA LYS A 40 -13.34 -7.32 -7.58
C LYS A 40 -11.87 -7.16 -8.02
N TYR A 41 -11.15 -6.11 -7.64
CA TYR A 41 -9.73 -5.90 -8.01
C TYR A 41 -8.92 -5.19 -6.92
N LEU A 42 -7.64 -5.56 -6.74
CA LEU A 42 -6.71 -4.89 -5.81
C LEU A 42 -6.06 -3.65 -6.45
N THR A 43 -5.92 -2.59 -5.68
CA THR A 43 -5.18 -1.38 -6.08
C THR A 43 -3.66 -1.62 -6.08
N SER A 44 -2.91 -0.81 -6.84
CA SER A 44 -1.44 -0.93 -6.94
C SER A 44 -0.74 -0.80 -5.58
N GLU A 45 -1.28 0.04 -4.69
CA GLU A 45 -0.83 0.17 -3.30
C GLU A 45 -1.12 -1.07 -2.47
N GLU A 46 -2.33 -1.64 -2.58
CA GLU A 46 -2.70 -2.88 -1.90
C GLU A 46 -1.84 -4.06 -2.34
N ILE A 47 -1.52 -4.17 -3.63
CA ILE A 47 -0.60 -5.18 -4.15
C ILE A 47 0.81 -5.00 -3.55
N ARG A 48 1.26 -3.75 -3.37
CA ARG A 48 2.54 -3.46 -2.72
C ARG A 48 2.50 -3.84 -1.23
N GLU A 49 1.39 -3.56 -0.55
CA GLU A 49 1.19 -3.87 0.85
C GLU A 49 1.12 -5.38 1.09
N LYS A 50 0.38 -6.11 0.24
CA LYS A 50 0.37 -7.59 0.22
C LYS A 50 1.78 -8.16 0.09
N ARG A 51 2.58 -7.66 -0.87
CA ARG A 51 3.99 -8.05 -1.02
C ARG A 51 4.87 -7.68 0.18
N ARG A 52 4.53 -6.62 0.94
CA ARG A 52 5.24 -6.31 2.20
C ARG A 52 4.86 -7.27 3.30
N ALA A 53 3.58 -7.60 3.44
CA ALA A 53 3.09 -8.58 4.40
C ALA A 53 3.72 -9.96 4.15
N GLU A 54 3.75 -10.42 2.91
CA GLU A 54 4.42 -11.67 2.51
C GLU A 54 5.91 -11.65 2.87
N ARG A 55 6.63 -10.57 2.58
CA ARG A 55 8.05 -10.43 2.98
C ARG A 55 8.25 -10.41 4.49
N LYS A 56 7.31 -9.84 5.24
CA LYS A 56 7.35 -9.82 6.71
C LYS A 56 7.14 -11.23 7.28
N GLN A 57 6.18 -11.97 6.72
CA GLN A 57 5.94 -13.37 7.08
C GLN A 57 7.15 -14.24 6.78
N PHE A 58 7.72 -14.14 5.58
CA PHE A 58 8.95 -14.86 5.23
C PHE A 58 10.10 -14.60 6.22
N LYS A 59 10.30 -13.34 6.64
CA LYS A 59 11.32 -12.99 7.64
C LYS A 59 11.02 -13.61 9.00
N LEU A 60 9.77 -13.62 9.43
CA LEU A 60 9.35 -14.23 10.69
C LEU A 60 9.53 -15.75 10.67
N ASP A 61 9.09 -16.42 9.61
CA ASP A 61 9.23 -17.87 9.45
C ASP A 61 10.69 -18.29 9.42
N ARG A 62 11.52 -17.53 8.68
CA ARG A 62 12.96 -17.76 8.64
C ARG A 62 13.61 -17.56 10.01
N ALA A 63 13.23 -16.53 10.75
CA ALA A 63 13.74 -16.29 12.10
C ALA A 63 13.32 -17.41 13.07
N ARG A 64 12.08 -17.90 12.97
CA ARG A 64 11.59 -19.04 13.75
C ARG A 64 12.38 -20.31 13.46
N ALA A 65 12.56 -20.65 12.18
CA ALA A 65 13.34 -21.83 11.79
C ALA A 65 14.79 -21.78 12.30
N ILE A 66 15.41 -20.59 12.26
CA ILE A 66 16.77 -20.38 12.81
C ILE A 66 16.78 -20.53 14.35
N ALA A 67 15.77 -20.02 15.04
CA ALA A 67 15.68 -20.11 16.50
C ALA A 67 15.47 -21.56 16.98
N GLU A 68 14.60 -22.31 16.32
CA GLU A 68 14.36 -23.73 16.60
C GLU A 68 15.60 -24.59 16.36
N ALA A 69 16.26 -24.34 15.23
CA ALA A 69 17.54 -24.94 14.88
C ALA A 69 18.65 -24.67 15.90
N ALA A 70 18.72 -23.44 16.43
CA ALA A 70 19.67 -23.10 17.48
C ALA A 70 19.36 -23.85 18.78
N ALA A 71 18.08 -23.96 19.16
CA ALA A 71 17.66 -24.70 20.34
C ALA A 71 17.94 -26.21 20.23
N GLU A 72 17.73 -26.80 19.05
CA GLU A 72 18.05 -28.21 18.80
C GLU A 72 19.57 -28.45 18.82
N ALA A 73 20.36 -27.56 18.23
CA ALA A 73 21.82 -27.63 18.30
C ALA A 73 22.34 -27.52 19.75
N GLU A 74 21.73 -26.66 20.58
CA GLU A 74 22.05 -26.55 22.00
C GLU A 74 21.70 -27.84 22.77
N ALA A 75 20.53 -28.43 22.50
CA ALA A 75 20.12 -29.71 23.09
C ALA A 75 21.05 -30.86 22.67
N ALA A 76 21.38 -30.98 21.38
CA ALA A 76 22.30 -31.98 20.87
C ALA A 76 23.70 -31.83 21.49
N PHE A 77 24.19 -30.59 21.64
CA PHE A 77 25.45 -30.30 22.31
C PHE A 77 25.45 -30.71 23.77
N ALA A 78 24.37 -30.42 24.51
CA ALA A 78 24.21 -30.85 25.91
C ALA A 78 24.20 -32.38 26.05
N GLU A 79 23.68 -33.10 25.06
CA GLU A 79 23.66 -34.56 24.98
C GLU A 79 24.98 -35.17 24.43
N GLY A 80 25.95 -34.34 24.01
CA GLY A 80 27.22 -34.79 23.44
C GLY A 80 27.10 -35.38 22.02
N ARG A 81 26.01 -35.07 21.30
CA ARG A 81 25.78 -35.47 19.91
C ARG A 81 26.21 -34.37 18.94
N GLU A 82 26.53 -34.75 17.71
CA GLU A 82 26.80 -33.78 16.64
C GLU A 82 25.53 -33.03 16.24
N ALA A 83 25.66 -31.73 15.98
CA ALA A 83 24.53 -30.88 15.60
C ALA A 83 24.00 -31.23 14.19
N PRO A 84 22.68 -31.30 14.00
CA PRO A 84 22.09 -31.61 12.71
C PRO A 84 22.28 -30.46 11.69
N VAL A 85 22.35 -30.79 10.40
CA VAL A 85 22.37 -29.80 9.31
C VAL A 85 20.95 -29.26 9.12
N ILE A 86 20.74 -27.99 9.47
CA ILE A 86 19.43 -27.35 9.40
C ILE A 86 19.15 -26.79 8.00
N ALA A 87 17.98 -27.12 7.46
CA ALA A 87 17.44 -26.53 6.24
C ALA A 87 16.70 -25.21 6.54
N ILE A 88 17.44 -24.09 6.56
CA ILE A 88 16.83 -22.75 6.65
C ILE A 88 16.09 -22.46 5.33
N PRO A 89 14.79 -22.09 5.35
CA PRO A 89 14.05 -21.81 4.13
C PRO A 89 14.67 -20.65 3.37
N SER A 90 14.96 -20.88 2.09
CA SER A 90 15.40 -19.83 1.16
C SER A 90 14.21 -19.07 0.60
N GLY A 91 14.42 -17.81 0.21
CA GLY A 91 13.37 -17.00 -0.42
C GLY A 91 12.86 -17.60 -1.74
N ALA A 92 13.63 -18.48 -2.38
CA ALA A 92 13.23 -19.20 -3.58
C ALA A 92 12.32 -20.41 -3.31
N THR A 93 12.36 -20.97 -2.09
CA THR A 93 11.60 -22.17 -1.71
C THR A 93 10.46 -21.89 -0.73
N TRP A 94 10.40 -20.67 -0.16
CA TRP A 94 9.30 -20.28 0.72
C TRP A 94 8.00 -20.18 -0.07
N LYS A 95 7.00 -20.94 0.38
CA LYS A 95 5.62 -20.83 -0.09
C LYS A 95 4.82 -20.13 1.02
N PRO A 96 4.09 -19.05 0.72
CA PRO A 96 3.16 -18.51 1.69
C PRO A 96 2.20 -19.63 2.10
N GLN A 97 2.00 -19.80 3.40
CA GLN A 97 0.93 -20.67 3.89
C GLN A 97 -0.38 -20.00 3.52
N SER A 98 -0.88 -20.29 2.33
CA SER A 98 -2.27 -20.02 1.95
C SER A 98 -3.13 -20.83 2.91
N SER A 99 -3.68 -20.16 3.92
CA SER A 99 -4.76 -20.74 4.71
C SER A 99 -5.93 -21.01 3.77
N ILE A 100 -6.13 -22.30 3.49
CA ILE A 100 -7.32 -22.94 2.92
C ILE A 100 -7.36 -22.98 1.38
N SER A 101 -7.50 -24.22 0.92
CA SER A 101 -7.82 -24.69 -0.42
C SER A 101 -9.10 -24.07 -0.97
N ASP A 102 -9.06 -23.62 -2.22
CA ASP A 102 -9.80 -24.29 -3.29
C ASP A 102 -9.24 -23.85 -4.65
N GLY A 103 -9.18 -24.80 -5.58
CA GLY A 103 -8.83 -24.51 -6.95
C GLY A 103 -9.87 -23.57 -7.54
N HIS A 104 -9.50 -22.31 -7.75
CA HIS A 104 -10.15 -21.50 -8.76
C HIS A 104 -9.14 -21.21 -9.86
N GLU A 105 -9.33 -21.99 -10.91
CA GLU A 105 -8.89 -21.78 -12.28
C GLU A 105 -8.94 -20.29 -12.64
N THR A 106 -8.04 -19.88 -13.53
CA THR A 106 -8.09 -18.60 -14.25
C THR A 106 -9.38 -18.55 -15.08
N GLY A 107 -10.49 -18.27 -14.41
CA GLY A 107 -11.82 -18.09 -14.97
C GLY A 107 -12.17 -16.62 -14.87
N PHE A 108 -12.36 -16.00 -16.03
CA PHE A 108 -13.08 -14.73 -16.16
C PHE A 108 -14.30 -14.72 -15.23
N PRO A 109 -14.56 -13.64 -14.49
CA PRO A 109 -15.71 -13.61 -13.59
C PRO A 109 -16.99 -13.72 -14.43
N GLN A 110 -17.65 -14.86 -14.27
CA GLN A 110 -18.97 -15.15 -14.82
C GLN A 110 -19.94 -14.07 -14.35
N GLN A 111 -20.68 -13.50 -15.29
CA GLN A 111 -21.68 -12.46 -15.03
C GLN A 111 -22.69 -13.00 -14.03
N ILE A 112 -22.74 -12.37 -12.85
CA ILE A 112 -23.84 -12.56 -11.91
C ILE A 112 -24.92 -11.60 -12.39
N ASP A 113 -25.95 -12.15 -13.02
CA ASP A 113 -27.22 -11.48 -13.28
C ASP A 113 -27.96 -11.39 -11.96
N ASN A 114 -27.83 -10.24 -11.29
CA ASN A 114 -28.63 -9.92 -10.11
C ASN A 114 -29.65 -8.88 -10.54
N GLY A 115 -30.91 -9.33 -10.59
CA GLY A 115 -32.05 -8.47 -10.84
C GLY A 115 -32.19 -7.37 -9.79
N ASP A 116 -32.63 -6.22 -10.26
CA ASP A 116 -33.46 -5.22 -9.59
C ASP A 116 -33.26 -5.09 -8.06
N GLU A 117 -32.03 -4.81 -7.62
CA GLU A 117 -31.80 -4.16 -6.33
C GLU A 117 -31.82 -2.65 -6.58
N ASP A 118 -32.73 -1.95 -5.89
CA ASP A 118 -32.86 -0.50 -5.90
C ASP A 118 -31.48 0.16 -5.65
N PHE A 119 -30.81 0.54 -6.74
CA PHE A 119 -29.64 1.41 -6.70
C PHE A 119 -30.14 2.77 -6.23
N ALA A 120 -30.13 3.00 -4.91
CA ALA A 120 -30.12 4.36 -4.39
C ALA A 120 -28.99 5.09 -5.13
N GLU A 121 -29.35 6.14 -5.90
CA GLU A 121 -28.39 6.95 -6.63
C GLU A 121 -27.35 7.48 -5.64
N GLU A 122 -26.23 6.78 -5.57
CA GLU A 122 -25.18 7.05 -4.62
C GLU A 122 -24.54 8.38 -5.07
N GLU A 123 -24.64 9.42 -4.22
CA GLU A 123 -24.21 10.77 -4.58
C GLU A 123 -22.82 10.77 -5.24
N PRO A 124 -22.60 11.55 -6.31
CA PRO A 124 -21.33 11.57 -7.02
C PRO A 124 -20.21 11.91 -6.04
N LEU A 125 -19.21 11.04 -5.99
CA LEU A 125 -18.06 11.22 -5.11
C LEU A 125 -17.27 12.46 -5.59
N GLU A 126 -17.07 13.42 -4.70
CA GLU A 126 -16.23 14.60 -4.94
C GLU A 126 -14.79 14.36 -4.47
N ASP A 127 -13.79 14.84 -5.22
CA ASP A 127 -12.39 14.79 -4.83
C ASP A 127 -12.08 15.83 -3.75
N VAL A 128 -11.91 15.37 -2.51
CA VAL A 128 -11.59 16.22 -1.35
C VAL A 128 -10.09 16.22 -1.01
N GLU A 129 -9.23 15.62 -1.82
CA GLU A 129 -7.78 15.63 -1.58
C GLU A 129 -7.18 16.98 -1.98
N HIS A 130 -6.63 17.70 -0.99
CA HIS A 130 -6.05 19.03 -1.19
C HIS A 130 -4.53 18.98 -1.03
N LEU A 131 -3.82 19.80 -1.82
CA LEU A 131 -2.38 19.99 -1.68
C LEU A 131 -2.06 20.81 -0.43
N GLN A 132 -1.30 20.24 0.51
CA GLN A 132 -0.86 20.94 1.72
C GLN A 132 0.61 21.28 1.64
N LEU A 133 0.93 22.57 1.56
CA LEU A 133 2.30 23.04 1.45
C LEU A 133 2.92 23.28 2.83
N THR A 134 4.18 22.92 2.99
CA THR A 134 5.03 23.44 4.07
C THR A 134 5.28 24.94 3.87
N LEU A 135 5.71 25.63 4.92
CA LEU A 135 6.04 27.06 4.83
C LEU A 135 7.14 27.32 3.80
N GLN A 136 8.13 26.44 3.73
CA GLN A 136 9.27 26.54 2.83
C GLN A 136 8.83 26.38 1.37
N GLU A 137 7.97 25.42 1.09
CA GLU A 137 7.39 25.22 -0.25
C GLU A 137 6.51 26.40 -0.65
N ALA A 138 5.64 26.85 0.24
CA ALA A 138 4.78 28.01 0.00
C ALA A 138 5.62 29.26 -0.31
N PHE A 139 6.66 29.52 0.49
CA PHE A 139 7.60 30.61 0.24
C PHE A 139 8.31 30.45 -1.11
N PHE A 140 8.78 29.25 -1.46
CA PHE A 140 9.45 29.00 -2.73
C PHE A 140 8.55 29.28 -3.92
N LEU A 141 7.32 28.74 -3.90
CA LEU A 141 6.33 28.89 -4.97
C LEU A 141 5.88 30.35 -5.15
N LEU A 142 5.71 31.07 -4.03
CA LEU A 142 5.36 32.49 -4.03
C LEU A 142 6.52 33.35 -4.52
N TRP A 143 7.72 33.18 -3.95
CA TRP A 143 8.84 34.11 -4.17
C TRP A 143 9.64 33.84 -5.44
N ASN A 144 9.88 32.58 -5.77
CA ASN A 144 10.78 32.23 -6.89
C ASN A 144 10.03 31.95 -8.18
N LEU A 145 8.82 31.41 -8.09
CA LEU A 145 8.02 31.02 -9.25
C LEU A 145 6.80 31.92 -9.47
N ASP A 146 6.45 32.78 -8.50
CA ASP A 146 5.31 33.69 -8.54
C ASP A 146 4.01 32.99 -8.97
N CYS A 147 3.83 31.74 -8.53
CA CYS A 147 2.73 30.87 -8.97
C CYS A 147 1.78 30.47 -7.83
N LEU A 148 1.97 31.05 -6.65
CA LEU A 148 1.11 30.85 -5.48
C LEU A 148 0.64 32.22 -4.98
N THR A 149 -0.63 32.33 -4.60
CA THR A 149 -1.17 33.49 -3.87
C THR A 149 -1.72 33.00 -2.54
N VAL A 150 -1.28 33.64 -1.45
CA VAL A 150 -1.73 33.29 -0.09
C VAL A 150 -2.79 34.30 0.34
N LEU A 151 -3.97 33.80 0.68
CA LEU A 151 -5.09 34.60 1.17
C LEU A 151 -5.28 34.29 2.66
N ASP A 152 -5.47 35.34 3.46
CA ASP A 152 -5.86 35.19 4.87
C ASP A 152 -7.39 35.21 4.96
N PRO A 153 -8.02 34.14 5.50
CA PRO A 153 -9.47 34.04 5.61
C PRO A 153 -10.10 35.11 6.53
N ALA A 154 -9.32 35.79 7.37
CA ALA A 154 -9.83 36.86 8.23
C ALA A 154 -9.87 38.23 7.54
N THR A 155 -9.08 38.43 6.48
CA THR A 155 -8.95 39.71 5.77
C THR A 155 -9.43 39.67 4.32
N THR A 156 -9.85 38.50 3.82
CA THR A 156 -10.31 38.28 2.44
C THR A 156 -11.72 37.71 2.39
#